data_AF-A0A7W0PZJ4-F1
#
_entry.id   AF-A0A7W0PZJ4-F1
#
_cell.length_a   1.000
_cell.length_b   1.000
_cell.length_c   1.000
_cell.angle_alpha   90.00
_cell.angle_beta   90.00
_cell.angle_gamma   90.00
#
_symmetry.space_group_name_H-M   'P 1'
#
loop_
_entity.id
_entity.type
_entity.pdbx_description
1 polymer ?
#
loop_
_entity_poly.entity_id
_entity_poly.type
_entity_poly.pdbx_seq_one_letter_code
_entity_poly.pdbx_strand_id
1 'polypeptide(L)'
;MRAIVVGCGRVGSTVAKTLAEEGWDVTAVDESESALARLGERWRGGFVIGHGMDVATLRQAGIENADALVVATDGDNTNIVVAQIAQKMFDVDTVVVRLLDPARADFYAGRGLDVVCPTKTAYETLTERVRAARVRS
;
A
#
# COMPACT_ATOMS: atom_id res chain seq x y z
N MET A 1 4.30 3.13 17.12
CA MET A 1 3.50 3.67 16.00
C MET A 1 2.68 2.54 15.41
N ARG A 2 1.48 2.84 14.92
CA ARG A 2 0.49 1.90 14.40
C ARG A 2 0.33 2.11 12.90
N ALA A 3 0.50 1.03 12.14
CA ALA A 3 0.31 1.06 10.69
C ALA A 3 -0.72 0.03 10.25
N ILE A 4 -1.51 0.41 9.26
CA ILE A 4 -2.40 -0.53 8.55
C ILE A 4 -1.86 -0.73 7.14
N VAL A 5 -1.85 -1.98 6.67
CA VAL A 5 -1.47 -2.31 5.28
C VAL A 5 -2.62 -3.04 4.60
N VAL A 6 -3.27 -2.37 3.66
CA VAL A 6 -4.37 -2.93 2.87
C VAL A 6 -3.84 -3.52 1.57
N GLY A 7 -4.03 -4.83 1.37
CA GLY A 7 -3.52 -5.62 0.26
C GLY A 7 -2.22 -6.32 0.60
N CYS A 8 -2.30 -7.60 0.97
CA CYS A 8 -1.17 -8.51 1.22
C CYS A 8 -0.69 -9.21 -0.06
N GLY A 9 -0.55 -8.41 -1.13
CA GLY A 9 0.21 -8.77 -2.32
C GLY A 9 1.71 -8.89 -2.03
N ARG A 10 2.52 -9.01 -3.09
CA ARG A 10 3.99 -8.99 -2.97
C ARG A 10 4.51 -7.73 -2.27
N VAL A 11 3.98 -6.56 -2.64
CA VAL A 11 4.43 -5.28 -2.10
C VAL A 11 3.91 -5.08 -0.68
N GLY A 12 2.59 -5.14 -0.46
CA GLY A 12 2.03 -4.87 0.86
C GLY A 12 2.50 -5.86 1.93
N SER A 13 2.61 -7.15 1.64
CA SER A 13 3.17 -8.11 2.62
C SER A 13 4.63 -7.81 2.97
N THR A 14 5.44 -7.32 2.02
CA THR A 14 6.82 -6.91 2.28
C THR A 14 6.85 -5.67 3.17
N VAL A 15 6.05 -4.65 2.84
CA VAL A 15 5.93 -3.44 3.67
C VAL A 15 5.49 -3.77 5.09
N ALA A 16 4.47 -4.62 5.25
CA ALA A 16 3.96 -5.02 6.56
C ALA A 16 5.04 -5.71 7.40
N LYS A 17 5.80 -6.64 6.81
CA LYS A 17 6.90 -7.33 7.49
C LYS A 17 8.02 -6.37 7.88
N THR A 18 8.46 -5.51 6.97
CA THR A 18 9.54 -4.55 7.24
C THR A 18 9.15 -3.61 8.38
N LEU A 19 7.95 -3.03 8.36
CA LEU A 19 7.50 -2.16 9.46
C LEU A 19 7.40 -2.92 10.79
N ALA A 20 6.90 -4.15 10.78
CA ALA A 20 6.82 -4.97 11.98
C ALA A 20 8.22 -5.32 12.55
N GLU A 21 9.19 -5.61 11.68
CA GLU A 21 10.60 -5.84 12.07
C GLU A 21 11.25 -4.57 12.65
N GLU A 22 10.82 -3.39 12.21
CA GLU A 22 11.21 -2.09 12.76
C GLU A 22 10.48 -1.71 14.06
N GLY A 23 9.61 -2.60 14.58
CA GLY A 23 8.92 -2.43 15.86
C GLY A 23 7.59 -1.67 15.77
N TRP A 24 7.02 -1.50 14.58
CA TRP A 24 5.67 -0.97 14.44
C TRP A 24 4.61 -2.00 14.85
N ASP A 25 3.50 -1.52 15.40
CA ASP A 25 2.28 -2.30 15.57
C ASP A 25 1.51 -2.31 14.25
N VAL A 26 1.59 -3.42 13.51
CA VAL A 26 1.08 -3.50 12.14
C VAL A 26 -0.13 -4.40 12.06
N THR A 27 -1.21 -3.91 11.46
CA THR A 27 -2.36 -4.72 11.07
C THR A 27 -2.46 -4.81 9.55
N ALA A 28 -2.39 -6.02 9.03
CA ALA A 28 -2.56 -6.32 7.61
C ALA A 28 -4.04 -6.61 7.29
N VAL A 29 -4.50 -6.17 6.12
CA VAL A 29 -5.87 -6.40 5.64
C VAL A 29 -5.81 -7.00 4.24
N ASP A 30 -6.52 -8.10 4.01
CA ASP A 30 -6.67 -8.70 2.68
C ASP A 30 -8.01 -9.43 2.57
N GLU A 31 -8.52 -9.60 1.36
CA GLU A 31 -9.77 -10.34 1.12
C GLU A 31 -9.56 -11.86 1.19
N SER A 32 -8.33 -12.32 1.00
CA SER A 32 -8.00 -13.74 0.99
C SER A 32 -7.25 -14.14 2.25
N GLU A 33 -7.79 -15.12 2.97
CA GLU A 33 -7.08 -15.78 4.08
C GLU A 33 -5.73 -16.36 3.63
N SER A 34 -5.64 -16.81 2.38
CA SER A 34 -4.38 -17.32 1.80
C SER A 34 -3.26 -16.28 1.77
N ALA A 35 -3.59 -14.98 1.83
CA ALA A 35 -2.61 -13.91 1.86
C ALA A 35 -1.80 -13.88 3.16
N LEU A 36 -2.33 -14.44 4.26
CA LEU A 36 -1.60 -14.59 5.52
C LEU A 36 -0.31 -15.40 5.34
N ALA A 37 -0.31 -16.39 4.45
CA ALA A 37 0.88 -17.18 4.14
C ALA A 37 2.05 -16.34 3.63
N ARG A 38 1.81 -15.18 3.00
CA ARG A 38 2.86 -14.27 2.49
C ARG A 38 3.53 -13.45 3.60
N LEU A 39 2.83 -13.24 4.72
CA LEU A 39 3.38 -12.65 5.94
C LEU A 39 4.26 -13.66 6.68
N GLY A 40 3.99 -14.95 6.51
CA GLY A 40 4.81 -16.05 7.00
C GLY A 40 4.54 -16.42 8.46
N GLU A 41 5.04 -17.57 8.89
CA GLU A 41 4.75 -18.16 10.21
C GLU A 41 5.24 -17.32 11.40
N ARG A 42 6.20 -16.43 11.14
CA ARG A 42 6.75 -15.52 12.15
C ARG A 42 5.96 -14.22 12.28
N TRP A 43 4.90 -14.03 11.48
CA TRP A 43 4.03 -12.88 11.62
C TRP A 43 3.41 -12.84 13.03
N ARG A 44 3.49 -11.68 13.67
CA ARG A 44 2.93 -11.42 15.00
C ARG A 44 2.02 -10.19 15.03
N GLY A 45 1.90 -9.47 13.91
CA GLY A 45 0.97 -8.35 13.78
C GLY A 45 -0.48 -8.83 13.60
N GLY A 46 -1.41 -7.86 13.56
CA GLY A 46 -2.80 -8.13 13.26
C GLY A 46 -3.00 -8.61 11.82
N PHE A 47 -4.05 -9.39 11.59
CA PHE A 47 -4.52 -9.74 10.25
C PHE A 47 -6.05 -9.74 10.23
N VAL A 48 -6.64 -8.95 9.33
CA VAL A 48 -8.09 -8.85 9.16
C VAL A 48 -8.44 -9.33 7.75
N ILE A 49 -9.37 -10.29 7.69
CA ILE A 49 -9.93 -10.76 6.43
C ILE A 49 -11.14 -9.89 6.10
N GLY A 50 -11.08 -9.18 4.97
CA GLY A 50 -12.17 -8.32 4.54
C GLY A 50 -11.82 -7.44 3.36
N HIS A 51 -12.84 -6.82 2.77
CA HIS A 51 -12.68 -5.94 1.62
C HIS A 51 -12.18 -4.56 2.07
N GLY A 52 -11.09 -4.06 1.48
CA GLY A 52 -10.45 -2.81 1.94
C GLY A 52 -11.34 -1.57 1.88
N MET A 53 -12.28 -1.50 0.93
CA MET A 53 -13.29 -0.42 0.85
C MET A 53 -14.40 -0.49 1.91
N ASP A 54 -14.51 -1.59 2.68
CA ASP A 54 -15.49 -1.71 3.75
C ASP A 54 -15.01 -1.00 5.01
N VAL A 55 -15.76 0.02 5.42
CA VAL A 55 -15.50 0.81 6.63
C VAL A 55 -15.48 -0.07 7.89
N ALA A 56 -16.31 -1.12 7.96
CA ALA A 56 -16.30 -2.05 9.09
C ALA A 56 -14.98 -2.83 9.17
N THR A 57 -14.46 -3.26 8.02
CA THR A 57 -13.16 -3.92 7.91
C THR A 57 -12.02 -2.99 8.36
N LEU A 58 -12.04 -1.72 7.91
CA LEU A 58 -11.03 -0.74 8.31
C LEU A 58 -11.08 -0.44 9.83
N ARG A 59 -12.28 -0.35 10.41
CA ARG A 59 -12.43 -0.21 11.88
C ARG A 59 -11.90 -1.42 12.63
N GLN A 60 -12.21 -2.64 12.16
CA GLN A 60 -11.66 -3.86 12.74
C GLN A 60 -10.13 -3.90 12.67
N ALA A 61 -9.54 -3.32 11.62
CA ALA A 61 -8.09 -3.16 11.49
C ALA A 61 -7.50 -2.05 12.36
N GLY A 62 -8.32 -1.29 13.09
CA GLY A 62 -7.88 -0.26 14.04
C GLY A 62 -7.62 1.10 13.41
N ILE A 63 -8.24 1.43 12.26
CA ILE A 63 -7.97 2.68 11.52
C ILE A 63 -8.19 3.95 12.33
N GLU A 64 -9.09 3.92 13.32
CA GLU A 64 -9.40 5.07 14.19
C GLU A 64 -8.20 5.50 15.06
N ASN A 65 -7.19 4.64 15.21
CA ASN A 65 -5.97 4.96 15.96
C ASN A 65 -4.70 4.68 15.15
N ALA A 66 -4.80 4.61 13.82
CA ALA A 66 -3.66 4.34 12.96
C ALA A 66 -2.86 5.64 12.71
N ASP A 67 -1.54 5.57 12.90
CA ASP A 67 -0.64 6.67 12.59
C ASP A 67 -0.35 6.72 11.06
N ALA A 68 -0.40 5.55 10.41
CA ALA A 68 -0.17 5.43 8.98
C ALA A 68 -1.03 4.34 8.31
N LEU A 69 -1.34 4.55 7.04
CA LEU A 69 -2.01 3.58 6.17
C LEU A 69 -1.22 3.42 4.87
N VAL A 70 -0.97 2.17 4.48
CA VAL A 70 -0.46 1.81 3.16
C VAL A 70 -1.55 1.06 2.41
N VAL A 71 -1.86 1.48 1.19
CA VAL A 71 -2.86 0.82 0.34
C VAL A 71 -2.20 0.31 -0.94
N ALA A 72 -2.06 -1.00 -1.03
CA ALA A 72 -1.24 -1.69 -2.03
C ALA A 72 -1.93 -2.95 -2.61
N THR A 73 -3.25 -2.87 -2.82
CA THR A 73 -4.00 -3.90 -3.57
C THR A 73 -3.63 -3.87 -5.06
N ASP A 74 -4.17 -4.81 -5.84
CA ASP A 74 -4.00 -4.90 -7.29
C ASP A 74 -4.87 -3.92 -8.09
N GLY A 75 -5.87 -3.28 -7.46
CA GLY A 75 -6.79 -2.35 -8.11
C GLY A 75 -6.55 -0.88 -7.74
N ASP A 76 -6.24 -0.04 -8.72
CA ASP A 76 -6.09 1.41 -8.51
C ASP A 76 -7.36 2.05 -7.95
N ASN A 77 -8.54 1.63 -8.41
CA ASN A 77 -9.82 2.16 -7.90
C ASN A 77 -9.98 1.87 -6.40
N THR A 78 -9.74 0.63 -5.99
CA THR A 78 -9.74 0.23 -4.58
C THR A 78 -8.74 1.07 -3.81
N ASN A 79 -7.52 1.20 -4.32
CA ASN A 79 -6.46 1.92 -3.64
C ASN A 79 -6.80 3.41 -3.41
N ILE A 80 -7.35 4.08 -4.44
CA ILE A 80 -7.80 5.48 -4.36
C ILE A 80 -8.94 5.63 -3.35
N VAL A 81 -9.97 4.79 -3.43
CA VAL A 81 -11.16 4.91 -2.57
C VAL A 81 -10.79 4.70 -1.10
N VAL A 82 -9.99 3.67 -0.80
CA VAL A 82 -9.53 3.38 0.57
C VAL A 82 -8.69 4.54 1.10
N ALA A 83 -7.77 5.08 0.29
CA ALA A 83 -6.95 6.22 0.70
C ALA A 83 -7.81 7.46 1.03
N GLN A 84 -8.82 7.74 0.20
CA GLN A 84 -9.74 8.85 0.45
C GLN A 84 -10.62 8.64 1.67
N ILE A 85 -11.08 7.41 1.94
CA ILE A 85 -11.81 7.09 3.17
C ILE A 85 -10.91 7.36 4.38
N ALA A 86 -9.67 6.88 4.37
CA ALA A 86 -8.73 7.07 5.47
C ALA A 86 -8.46 8.55 5.76
N GLN A 87 -8.16 9.36 4.73
CA GLN A 87 -7.91 10.79 4.88
C GLN A 87 -9.15 11.57 5.31
N LYS A 88 -10.32 11.30 4.70
CA LYS A 88 -11.51 12.15 4.88
C LYS A 88 -12.42 11.75 6.04
N MET A 89 -12.43 10.47 6.39
CA MET A 89 -13.34 9.92 7.40
C MET A 89 -12.63 9.64 8.72
N PHE A 90 -11.35 9.27 8.66
CA PHE A 90 -10.60 8.83 9.83
C PHE A 90 -9.41 9.73 10.18
N ASP A 91 -9.18 10.79 9.40
CA ASP A 91 -8.13 11.79 9.63
C ASP A 91 -6.74 11.15 9.82
N VAL A 92 -6.45 10.08 9.07
CA VAL A 92 -5.14 9.44 9.10
C VAL A 92 -4.14 10.36 8.40
N ASP A 93 -3.18 10.89 9.15
CA ASP A 93 -2.20 11.87 8.65
C ASP A 93 -1.34 11.33 7.51
N THR A 94 -0.87 10.08 7.64
CA THR A 94 0.05 9.47 6.67
C THR A 94 -0.66 8.37 5.89
N VAL A 95 -1.08 8.65 4.65
CA VAL A 95 -1.74 7.69 3.77
C VAL A 95 -0.96 7.54 2.46
N VAL A 96 -0.24 6.43 2.31
CA VAL A 96 0.55 6.11 1.13
C VAL A 96 -0.21 5.13 0.25
N VAL A 97 -0.45 5.51 -1.02
CA VAL A 97 -1.24 4.73 -1.96
C VAL A 97 -0.41 4.27 -3.15
N ARG A 98 -0.53 3.00 -3.52
CA ARG A 98 0.08 2.47 -4.74
C ARG A 98 -0.87 2.64 -5.92
N LEU A 99 -0.42 3.30 -6.99
CA LEU A 99 -1.16 3.37 -8.26
C LEU A 99 -0.30 2.88 -9.43
N LEU A 100 -0.86 2.02 -10.26
CA LEU A 100 -0.18 1.45 -11.42
C LEU A 100 -0.34 2.30 -12.67
N ASP A 101 -1.50 2.93 -12.86
CA ASP A 101 -1.73 3.85 -13.98
C ASP A 101 -1.01 5.19 -13.74
N PRO A 102 -0.04 5.56 -14.60
CA PRO A 102 0.72 6.81 -14.44
C PRO A 102 -0.14 8.08 -14.48
N ALA A 103 -1.18 8.12 -15.32
CA ALA A 103 -2.03 9.30 -15.47
C ALA A 103 -2.92 9.49 -14.23
N ARG A 104 -3.44 8.39 -13.67
CA ARG A 104 -4.13 8.42 -12.38
C ARG A 104 -3.20 8.84 -11.26
N ALA A 105 -1.97 8.30 -11.23
CA ALA A 105 -0.99 8.67 -10.23
C ALA A 105 -0.75 10.19 -10.19
N ASP A 106 -0.52 10.81 -11.35
CA ASP A 106 -0.33 12.26 -11.44
C ASP A 106 -1.58 13.04 -11.01
N PHE A 107 -2.75 12.61 -11.47
CA PHE A 107 -4.00 13.29 -11.18
C PHE A 107 -4.32 13.33 -9.68
N TYR A 108 -4.07 12.23 -8.97
CA TYR A 108 -4.35 12.09 -7.54
C TYR A 108 -3.21 12.63 -6.66
N ALA A 109 -1.95 12.53 -7.10
CA ALA A 109 -0.83 13.18 -6.41
C ALA A 109 -1.02 14.70 -6.38
N GLY A 110 -1.43 15.31 -7.50
CA GLY A 110 -1.77 16.74 -7.57
C GLY A 110 -2.98 17.15 -6.71
N ARG A 111 -3.66 16.20 -6.07
CA ARG A 111 -4.83 16.41 -5.20
C ARG A 111 -4.58 16.02 -3.74
N GLY A 112 -3.32 15.80 -3.36
CA GLY A 112 -2.92 15.57 -1.97
C GLY A 112 -2.91 14.11 -1.51
N LEU A 113 -3.01 13.15 -2.43
CA LEU A 113 -2.71 11.75 -2.10
C LEU A 113 -1.20 11.54 -2.19
N ASP A 114 -0.60 10.88 -1.20
CA ASP A 114 0.80 10.45 -1.30
C ASP A 114 0.88 9.17 -2.14
N VAL A 115 1.27 9.32 -3.41
CA VAL A 115 1.20 8.25 -4.41
C VAL A 115 2.58 7.69 -4.71
N VAL A 116 2.71 6.37 -4.58
CA VAL A 116 3.82 5.61 -5.18
C VAL A 116 3.34 4.96 -6.48
N CYS A 117 4.01 5.26 -7.59
CA CYS A 117 3.71 4.66 -8.90
C CYS A 117 4.84 3.74 -9.39
N PRO A 118 4.78 2.42 -9.12
CA PRO A 118 5.82 1.48 -9.52
C PRO A 118 6.06 1.44 -11.04
N THR A 119 5.00 1.64 -11.84
CA THR A 119 5.10 1.65 -13.30
C THR A 119 6.00 2.78 -13.78
N LYS A 120 5.88 3.98 -13.18
CA LYS A 120 6.74 5.12 -13.48
C LYS A 120 8.20 4.83 -13.18
N THR A 121 8.46 4.42 -11.93
CA THR A 121 9.81 4.07 -11.48
C THR A 121 10.43 2.99 -12.37
N ALA A 122 9.66 1.97 -12.75
CA ALA A 122 10.15 0.87 -13.56
C ALA A 122 10.51 1.31 -14.98
N TYR A 123 9.64 2.01 -15.71
CA TYR A 123 9.95 2.39 -17.08
C TYR A 123 11.09 3.42 -17.13
N GLU A 124 11.17 4.34 -16.17
CA GLU A 124 12.26 5.33 -16.07
C GLU A 124 13.60 4.63 -15.89
N THR A 125 13.66 3.73 -14.90
CA THR A 125 14.87 2.95 -14.61
C THR A 125 15.29 2.07 -15.80
N LEU A 126 14.34 1.37 -16.44
CA LEU A 126 14.62 0.53 -17.60
C LEU A 126 15.12 1.37 -18.78
N THR A 127 14.48 2.49 -19.06
CA THR A 127 14.85 3.39 -20.17
C THR A 127 16.22 4.00 -19.94
N GLU A 128 16.52 4.46 -18.72
CA GLU A 128 17.83 4.99 -18.35
C GLU A 128 18.93 3.96 -18.57
N ARG A 129 18.73 2.73 -18.09
CA ARG A 129 19.70 1.64 -18.25
C ARG A 129 19.98 1.29 -19.72
N VAL A 130 18.94 1.31 -20.57
CA VAL A 130 19.12 1.10 -22.01
C VAL A 130 19.88 2.26 -22.64
N ARG A 131 19.59 3.52 -22.27
CA ARG A 131 20.29 4.71 -22.78
C ARG A 131 21.76 4.75 -22.37
N ALA A 132 22.09 4.22 -21.19
CA ALA A 132 23.46 4.11 -20.71
C ALA A 132 24.28 3.02 -21.42
N ALA A 133 23.64 2.11 -22.17
CA ALA A 133 24.34 1.12 -22.97
C ALA A 133 25.07 1.83 -24.12
N ARG A 134 26.41 1.83 -24.07
CA ARG A 134 27.25 2.34 -25.16
C ARG A 134 26.89 1.63 -26.46
N VAL A 135 26.53 2.39 -27.49
CA VAL A 135 26.44 1.89 -28.85
C VAL A 135 27.83 1.34 -29.20
N ARG A 136 27.92 0.04 -29.47
CA ARG A 136 29.13 -0.54 -30.05
C ARG A 136 29.24 0.03 -31.47
N SER A 137 30.19 0.95 -31.66
CA SER A 137 30.68 1.40 -32.97
C SER A 137 31.32 0.23 -33.72
#